data_AF-A0A528JVB2-F1
#
_entry.id   AF-A0A528JVB2-F1
#
_cell.length_a   1.000
_cell.length_b   1.000
_cell.length_c   1.000
_cell.angle_alpha   90.00
_cell.angle_beta   90.00
_cell.angle_gamma   90.00
#
_symmetry.space_group_name_H-M   'P 1'
#
loop_
_entity.id
_entity.type
_entity.pdbx_description
1 polymer ?
#
loop_
_entity_poly.entity_id
_entity_poly.type
_entity_poly.pdbx_seq_one_letter_code
_entity_poly.pdbx_strand_id
1 'polypeptide(L)'
;AGLGATAIAGSLDGLERQFVPELRYAKGNYFSVAGRAPFSRLVYPVPEPGGLGVHLTLDLDGVARFGPDVEWTETLDYRVDPTRGERFYDEIRKYWPDLADGSLQPAYSGIRPKLSGPGEANADFVIQDAAVHGVEGLVNLFGIESPGLTSSLAIADHVAQRLAPKAG
;
A
#
# COMPACT_ATOMS: atom_id res chain seq x y z
N ALA A 1 -3.16 12.48 -5.71
CA ALA A 1 -2.28 12.90 -4.60
C ALA A 1 -2.26 11.87 -3.45
N GLY A 2 -1.92 10.59 -3.73
CA GLY A 2 -1.86 9.54 -2.71
C GLY A 2 -3.04 9.57 -1.71
N LEU A 3 -2.70 9.63 -0.42
CA LEU A 3 -3.65 9.72 0.71
C LEU A 3 -4.51 11.00 0.72
N GLY A 4 -4.09 12.06 0.03
CA GLY A 4 -4.84 13.32 -0.07
C GLY A 4 -5.70 13.43 -1.33
N ALA A 5 -5.73 12.41 -2.19
CA ALA A 5 -6.39 12.49 -3.49
C ALA A 5 -7.89 12.81 -3.37
N THR A 6 -8.61 12.10 -2.49
CA THR A 6 -10.06 12.27 -2.31
C THR A 6 -10.39 13.62 -1.67
N ALA A 7 -9.60 14.05 -0.68
CA ALA A 7 -9.76 15.36 -0.05
C ALA A 7 -9.58 16.51 -1.05
N ILE A 8 -8.56 16.44 -1.90
CA ILE A 8 -8.33 17.45 -2.95
C ILE A 8 -9.47 17.43 -3.96
N ALA A 9 -9.84 16.26 -4.50
CA ALA A 9 -10.92 16.14 -5.46
C ALA A 9 -12.26 16.68 -4.90
N GLY A 10 -12.60 16.35 -3.66
CA GLY A 10 -13.80 16.85 -2.99
C GLY A 10 -13.82 18.34 -2.69
N SER A 11 -12.67 19.02 -2.83
CA SER A 11 -12.55 20.49 -2.68
C SER A 11 -12.61 21.26 -4.00
N LEU A 12 -12.65 20.56 -5.14
CA LEU A 12 -12.68 21.20 -6.46
C LEU A 12 -14.11 21.64 -6.82
N ASP A 13 -14.26 22.93 -7.13
CA ASP A 13 -15.48 23.43 -7.76
C ASP A 13 -15.63 22.81 -9.16
N GLY A 14 -16.84 22.32 -9.47
CA GLY A 14 -17.16 21.70 -10.76
C GLY A 14 -16.94 20.17 -10.84
N LEU A 15 -16.41 19.52 -9.80
CA LEU A 15 -16.39 18.06 -9.70
C LEU A 15 -17.55 17.56 -8.82
N GLU A 16 -18.44 16.75 -9.40
CA GLU A 16 -19.55 16.18 -8.64
C GLU A 16 -19.07 15.16 -7.60
N ARG A 17 -19.66 15.20 -6.40
CA ARG A 17 -19.28 14.33 -5.27
C ARG A 17 -19.36 12.84 -5.58
N GLN A 18 -20.24 12.43 -6.48
CA GLN A 18 -20.39 11.02 -6.87
C GLN A 18 -19.11 10.43 -7.50
N PHE A 19 -18.20 11.27 -8.02
CA PHE A 19 -16.93 10.83 -8.59
C PHE A 19 -15.80 10.73 -7.55
N VAL A 20 -16.03 11.16 -6.31
CA VAL A 20 -15.04 11.11 -5.23
C VAL A 20 -15.32 9.89 -4.35
N PRO A 21 -14.49 8.84 -4.39
CA PRO A 21 -14.73 7.65 -3.57
C PRO A 21 -14.41 7.90 -2.10
N GLU A 22 -14.96 7.05 -1.22
CA GLU A 22 -14.55 7.02 0.19
C GLU A 22 -13.11 6.50 0.30
N LEU A 23 -12.27 7.19 1.07
CA LEU A 23 -10.90 6.78 1.33
C LEU A 23 -10.78 6.22 2.74
N ARG A 24 -10.16 5.05 2.83
CA ARG A 24 -9.80 4.39 4.09
C ARG A 24 -8.27 4.27 4.18
N TYR A 25 -7.76 4.13 5.40
CA TYR A 25 -6.33 3.97 5.63
C TYR A 25 -6.00 2.59 6.20
N ALA A 26 -5.14 1.87 5.49
CA ALA A 26 -4.53 0.63 5.99
C ALA A 26 -3.04 0.84 6.17
N LYS A 27 -2.63 1.03 7.42
CA LYS A 27 -1.23 1.08 7.83
C LYS A 27 -0.62 -0.33 7.74
N GLY A 28 0.63 -0.37 7.32
CA GLY A 28 1.46 -1.56 7.30
C GLY A 28 2.75 -1.29 8.04
N ASN A 29 2.99 -2.04 9.09
CA ASN A 29 4.16 -1.97 9.94
C ASN A 29 5.21 -2.98 9.46
N TYR A 30 6.47 -2.57 9.56
CA TYR A 30 7.62 -3.38 9.20
C TYR A 30 8.54 -3.54 10.41
N PHE A 31 9.08 -4.74 10.55
CA PHE A 31 10.07 -5.10 11.55
C PHE A 31 11.35 -5.56 10.86
N SER A 32 12.48 -5.43 11.55
CA SER A 32 13.78 -5.89 11.08
C SER A 32 14.44 -6.78 12.11
N VAL A 33 15.49 -7.47 11.72
CA VAL A 33 16.37 -8.20 12.64
C VAL A 33 17.76 -7.58 12.59
N ALA A 34 18.44 -7.56 13.72
CA ALA A 34 19.84 -7.15 13.74
C ALA A 34 20.72 -8.18 13.01
N GLY A 35 21.66 -7.68 12.21
CA GLY A 35 22.57 -8.53 11.44
C GLY A 35 21.96 -9.09 10.16
N ARG A 36 22.60 -10.13 9.62
CA ARG A 36 22.26 -10.68 8.31
C ARG A 36 21.28 -11.85 8.46
N ALA A 37 20.12 -11.74 7.82
CA ALA A 37 19.18 -12.85 7.70
C ALA A 37 19.72 -13.94 6.75
N PRO A 38 19.33 -15.21 6.92
CA PRO A 38 19.83 -16.33 6.10
C PRO A 38 19.19 -16.38 4.70
N PHE A 39 18.84 -15.23 4.12
CA PHE A 39 18.14 -15.11 2.84
C PHE A 39 18.91 -14.24 1.86
N SER A 40 18.87 -14.62 0.59
CA SER A 40 19.45 -13.86 -0.53
C SER A 40 18.40 -13.40 -1.54
N ARG A 41 17.13 -13.73 -1.27
CA ARG A 41 15.97 -13.45 -2.13
C ARG A 41 14.79 -13.06 -1.25
N LEU A 42 13.82 -12.38 -1.85
CA LEU A 42 12.56 -12.04 -1.19
C LEU A 42 11.73 -13.31 -0.96
N VAL A 43 11.00 -13.37 0.15
CA VAL A 43 10.09 -14.49 0.47
C VAL A 43 8.67 -13.95 0.57
N TYR A 44 7.77 -14.54 -0.21
CA TYR A 44 6.35 -14.21 -0.21
C TYR A 44 5.58 -15.50 0.12
N PRO A 45 5.06 -15.65 1.35
CA PRO A 45 4.21 -16.78 1.70
C PRO A 45 2.98 -16.84 0.79
N VAL A 46 2.47 -18.05 0.57
CA VAL A 46 1.21 -18.24 -0.14
C VAL A 46 0.09 -17.55 0.66
N PRO A 47 -0.79 -16.73 0.03
CA PRO A 47 -1.89 -16.10 0.73
C PRO A 47 -2.83 -17.15 1.36
N GLU A 48 -3.02 -17.09 2.67
CA GLU A 48 -3.98 -17.90 3.41
C GLU A 48 -5.15 -17.02 3.89
N PRO A 49 -6.41 -17.48 3.83
CA PRO A 49 -7.55 -16.73 4.35
C PRO A 49 -7.35 -16.39 5.84
N GLY A 50 -7.22 -15.10 6.16
CA GLY A 50 -6.99 -14.61 7.52
C GLY A 50 -5.52 -14.64 7.98
N GLY A 51 -4.59 -15.12 7.16
CA GLY A 51 -3.15 -15.06 7.44
C GLY A 51 -2.58 -13.65 7.27
N LEU A 52 -1.62 -13.27 8.12
CA LEU A 52 -0.95 -11.96 8.03
C LEU A 52 -0.09 -11.83 6.77
N GLY A 53 0.38 -12.95 6.20
CA GLY A 53 1.15 -12.98 4.95
C GLY A 53 2.43 -12.15 5.04
N VAL A 54 3.27 -12.38 6.06
CA VAL A 54 4.46 -11.57 6.33
C VAL A 54 5.54 -11.84 5.28
N HIS A 55 5.74 -10.91 4.36
CA HIS A 55 6.83 -11.00 3.39
C HIS A 55 8.18 -10.74 4.06
N LEU A 56 9.23 -11.37 3.53
CA LEU A 56 10.62 -10.96 3.74
C LEU A 56 11.07 -10.17 2.52
N THR A 57 11.48 -8.93 2.76
CA THR A 57 12.18 -8.11 1.79
C THR A 57 13.61 -7.83 2.24
N LEU A 58 14.48 -7.55 1.29
CA LEU A 58 15.86 -7.16 1.53
C LEU A 58 16.04 -5.74 0.98
N ASP A 59 16.62 -4.84 1.77
CA ASP A 59 17.11 -3.59 1.19
C ASP A 59 18.43 -3.81 0.42
N LEU A 60 18.96 -2.72 -0.16
CA LEU A 60 20.14 -2.78 -1.01
C LEU A 60 21.40 -3.22 -0.26
N ASP A 61 21.43 -3.04 1.07
CA ASP A 61 22.52 -3.49 1.94
C ASP A 61 22.31 -4.92 2.46
N GLY A 62 21.20 -5.57 2.05
CA GLY A 62 20.86 -6.92 2.43
C GLY A 62 20.24 -7.05 3.83
N VAL A 63 19.81 -5.95 4.44
CA VAL A 63 19.11 -5.98 5.73
C VAL A 63 17.68 -6.46 5.50
N ALA A 64 17.27 -7.45 6.30
CA ALA A 64 15.95 -8.05 6.19
C ALA A 64 14.87 -7.19 6.86
N ARG A 65 13.76 -7.06 6.15
CA ARG A 65 12.54 -6.38 6.61
C ARG A 65 11.37 -7.32 6.44
N PHE A 66 10.61 -7.46 7.50
CA PHE A 66 9.43 -8.31 7.60
C PHE A 66 8.18 -7.45 7.58
N GLY A 67 7.20 -7.86 6.79
CA GLY A 67 5.90 -7.22 6.69
C GLY A 67 5.51 -6.93 5.24
N PRO A 68 4.60 -5.97 5.02
CA PRO A 68 3.83 -5.26 6.03
C PRO A 68 2.72 -6.14 6.65
N ASP A 69 2.29 -5.80 7.86
CA ASP A 69 0.97 -6.20 8.34
C ASP A 69 -0.16 -5.31 7.79
N VAL A 70 -1.35 -5.50 8.36
CA VAL A 70 -2.52 -4.64 8.13
C VAL A 70 -3.05 -4.13 9.46
N GLU A 71 -3.10 -2.81 9.57
CA GLU A 71 -3.67 -2.05 10.69
C GLU A 71 -4.58 -0.96 10.11
N TRP A 72 -5.89 -1.10 10.29
CA TRP A 72 -6.84 -0.08 9.87
C TRP A 72 -6.80 1.11 10.84
N THR A 73 -6.74 2.33 10.31
CA THR A 73 -6.60 3.56 11.10
C THR A 73 -7.43 4.68 10.51
N GLU A 74 -7.80 5.65 11.34
CA GLU A 74 -8.43 6.91 10.92
C GLU A 74 -7.42 8.07 10.87
N THR A 75 -6.21 7.86 11.41
CA THR A 75 -5.18 8.89 11.54
C THR A 75 -3.91 8.54 10.77
N LEU A 76 -3.21 9.57 10.31
CA LEU A 76 -1.93 9.43 9.63
C LEU A 76 -0.78 9.38 10.65
N ASP A 77 -0.76 8.34 11.49
CA ASP A 77 0.30 8.09 12.47
C ASP A 77 1.25 6.98 12.01
N TYR A 78 2.50 7.34 11.76
CA TYR A 78 3.53 6.45 11.22
C TYR A 78 4.41 5.78 12.29
N ARG A 79 4.16 6.04 13.59
CA ARG A 79 4.91 5.37 14.67
C ARG A 79 4.63 3.87 14.66
N VAL A 80 5.67 3.05 14.67
CA VAL A 80 5.52 1.59 14.75
C VAL A 80 5.35 1.20 16.20
N ASP A 81 4.24 0.57 16.54
CA ASP A 81 4.03 -0.04 17.85
C ASP A 81 4.86 -1.33 17.96
N PRO A 82 5.87 -1.40 18.85
CA PRO A 82 6.72 -2.58 18.97
C PRO A 82 5.97 -3.86 19.30
N THR A 83 4.84 -3.76 20.02
CA THR A 83 4.05 -4.94 20.44
C THR A 83 3.43 -5.68 19.27
N ARG A 84 3.24 -5.01 18.12
CA ARG A 84 2.73 -5.67 16.90
C ARG A 84 3.68 -6.72 16.35
N GLY A 85 4.98 -6.60 16.66
CA GLY A 85 6.00 -7.56 16.24
C GLY A 85 5.77 -8.97 16.81
N GLU A 86 5.04 -9.10 17.92
CA GLU A 86 4.71 -10.40 18.52
C GLU A 86 3.98 -11.31 17.52
N ARG A 87 3.07 -10.75 16.71
CA ARG A 87 2.30 -11.49 15.70
C ARG A 87 3.12 -11.92 14.48
N PHE A 88 4.32 -11.37 14.31
CA PHE A 88 5.18 -11.67 13.17
C PHE A 88 5.98 -12.95 13.38
N TYR A 89 6.29 -13.31 14.64
CA TYR A 89 7.12 -14.48 14.94
C TYR A 89 6.55 -15.77 14.35
N ASP A 90 5.26 -16.05 14.59
CA ASP A 90 4.62 -17.28 14.12
C ASP A 90 4.63 -17.38 12.59
N GLU A 91 4.37 -16.27 11.90
CA GLU A 91 4.35 -16.23 10.44
C GLU A 91 5.75 -16.31 9.82
N ILE A 92 6.74 -15.63 10.40
CA ILE A 92 8.13 -15.70 9.92
C ILE A 92 8.69 -17.11 10.14
N ARG A 93 8.38 -17.75 11.28
CA ARG A 93 8.86 -19.09 11.61
C ARG A 93 8.36 -20.19 10.66
N LYS A 94 7.29 -19.95 9.90
CA LYS A 94 6.87 -20.85 8.81
C LYS A 94 7.98 -21.04 7.76
N TYR A 95 8.83 -20.04 7.53
CA TYR A 95 9.95 -20.10 6.58
C TYR A 95 11.34 -19.82 7.19
N TRP A 96 11.41 -19.36 8.43
CA TRP A 96 12.64 -19.22 9.21
C TRP A 96 12.45 -19.71 10.66
N PRO A 97 12.42 -21.03 10.90
CA PRO A 97 12.13 -21.60 12.22
C PRO A 97 13.09 -21.15 13.33
N ASP A 98 14.35 -20.89 12.98
CA ASP A 98 15.41 -20.49 13.91
C ASP A 98 15.40 -19.00 14.30
N LEU A 99 14.36 -18.23 13.92
CA LEU A 99 14.21 -16.84 14.33
C LEU A 99 14.14 -16.75 15.87
N ALA A 100 15.14 -16.10 16.47
CA ALA A 100 15.26 -15.95 17.92
C ALA A 100 14.15 -15.06 18.51
N ASP A 101 13.64 -15.42 19.69
CA ASP A 101 12.70 -14.58 20.44
C ASP A 101 13.29 -13.19 20.72
N GLY A 102 12.45 -12.15 20.71
CA GLY A 102 12.85 -10.77 20.98
C GLY A 102 13.80 -10.13 19.95
N SER A 103 14.15 -10.83 18.87
CA SER A 103 15.05 -10.31 17.82
C SER A 103 14.43 -9.28 16.86
N LEU A 104 13.10 -9.13 16.83
CA LEU A 104 12.41 -8.21 15.93
C LEU A 104 12.46 -6.78 16.51
N GLN A 105 12.94 -5.86 15.68
CA GLN A 105 13.04 -4.44 15.99
C GLN A 105 12.07 -3.65 15.10
N PRO A 106 11.31 -2.69 15.65
CA PRO A 106 10.51 -1.78 14.85
C PRO A 106 11.37 -1.11 13.76
N ALA A 107 10.94 -1.16 12.51
CA ALA A 107 11.65 -0.52 11.41
C ALA A 107 10.93 0.75 10.94
N TYR A 108 9.87 0.61 10.16
CA TYR A 108 9.07 1.74 9.66
C TYR A 108 7.62 1.30 9.41
N SER A 109 6.75 2.25 9.09
CA SER A 109 5.41 1.96 8.59
C SER A 109 5.10 2.77 7.33
N GLY A 110 4.12 2.30 6.56
CA GLY A 110 3.52 3.04 5.47
C GLY A 110 2.00 2.92 5.54
N ILE A 111 1.28 3.90 4.96
CA ILE A 111 -0.19 3.91 4.95
C ILE A 111 -0.66 3.81 3.50
N ARG A 112 -1.57 2.85 3.24
CA ARG A 112 -2.15 2.61 1.91
C ARG A 112 -3.47 3.38 1.75
N PRO A 113 -3.70 4.05 0.60
CA PRO A 113 -4.98 4.66 0.27
C PRO A 113 -5.97 3.57 -0.17
N LYS A 114 -6.78 3.03 0.74
CA LYS A 114 -7.74 1.96 0.42
C LYS A 114 -9.07 2.53 -0.05
N LEU A 115 -9.67 1.93 -1.10
CA LEU A 115 -11.03 2.26 -1.55
C LEU A 115 -12.08 1.21 -1.15
N SER A 116 -11.65 0.13 -0.50
CA SER A 116 -12.51 -0.87 0.13
C SER A 116 -12.13 -1.06 1.61
N GLY A 117 -13.09 -1.52 2.40
CA GLY A 117 -12.99 -1.67 3.84
C GLY A 117 -12.51 -3.04 4.33
N PRO A 118 -12.37 -3.20 5.67
CA PRO A 118 -12.06 -4.49 6.27
C PRO A 118 -13.09 -5.56 5.88
N GLY A 119 -12.63 -6.71 5.37
CA GLY A 119 -13.48 -7.83 4.97
C GLY A 119 -14.12 -7.70 3.60
N GLU A 120 -13.95 -6.56 2.92
CA GLU A 120 -14.37 -6.38 1.53
C GLU A 120 -13.29 -6.88 0.56
N ALA A 121 -13.70 -7.19 -0.68
CA ALA A 121 -12.74 -7.46 -1.74
C ALA A 121 -11.86 -6.22 -1.98
N ASN A 122 -10.57 -6.42 -2.31
CA ASN A 122 -9.71 -5.30 -2.69
C ASN A 122 -10.29 -4.59 -3.91
N ALA A 123 -10.48 -3.28 -3.81
CA ALA A 123 -10.83 -2.44 -4.94
C ALA A 123 -9.66 -2.31 -5.92
N ASP A 124 -9.96 -2.12 -7.21
CA ASP A 124 -8.96 -1.79 -8.23
C ASP A 124 -8.57 -0.29 -8.15
N PHE A 125 -7.50 0.08 -8.85
CA PHE A 125 -7.14 1.48 -9.05
C PHE A 125 -8.25 2.23 -9.78
N VAL A 126 -8.55 3.44 -9.32
CA VAL A 126 -9.53 4.30 -9.98
C VAL A 126 -8.79 5.43 -10.69
N ILE A 127 -8.76 5.37 -12.02
CA ILE A 127 -8.19 6.40 -12.90
C ILE A 127 -9.32 6.96 -13.76
N GLN A 128 -9.75 8.18 -13.47
CA GLN A 128 -10.89 8.85 -14.10
C GLN A 128 -10.44 10.11 -14.83
N ASP A 129 -11.06 10.40 -15.96
CA ASP A 129 -10.83 11.60 -16.78
C ASP A 129 -12.15 12.29 -17.14
N ALA A 130 -12.08 13.31 -18.01
CA ALA A 130 -13.23 14.05 -18.51
C ALA A 130 -14.34 13.16 -19.11
N ALA A 131 -14.03 11.99 -19.67
CA ALA A 131 -15.06 11.08 -20.18
C ALA A 131 -15.89 10.43 -19.08
N VAL A 132 -15.36 10.37 -17.85
CA VAL A 132 -16.07 9.86 -16.67
C VAL A 132 -16.76 11.00 -15.91
N HIS A 133 -16.04 12.07 -15.61
CA HIS A 133 -16.51 13.13 -14.71
C HIS A 133 -16.81 14.48 -15.37
N GLY A 134 -16.67 14.62 -16.69
CA GLY A 134 -17.03 15.82 -17.45
C GLY A 134 -16.05 17.01 -17.35
N VAL A 135 -15.14 17.02 -16.38
CA VAL A 135 -14.14 18.09 -16.22
C VAL A 135 -12.94 17.93 -17.16
N GLU A 136 -12.85 18.78 -18.18
CA GLU A 136 -11.74 18.82 -19.15
C GLU A 136 -10.38 19.12 -18.49
N GLY A 137 -9.34 18.42 -18.93
CA GLY A 137 -7.97 18.58 -18.40
C GLY A 137 -7.71 18.05 -16.99
N LEU A 138 -8.72 17.49 -16.31
CA LEU A 138 -8.58 16.84 -15.01
C LEU A 138 -8.47 15.32 -15.18
N VAL A 139 -7.52 14.71 -14.47
CA VAL A 139 -7.44 13.26 -14.27
C VAL A 139 -7.26 12.97 -12.79
N ASN A 140 -8.16 12.17 -12.23
CA ASN A 140 -8.11 11.73 -10.84
C ASN A 140 -7.53 10.32 -10.74
N LEU A 141 -6.63 10.13 -9.78
CA LEU A 141 -6.06 8.84 -9.43
C LEU A 141 -6.36 8.57 -7.94
N PHE A 142 -7.23 7.61 -7.69
CA PHE A 142 -7.60 7.17 -6.34
C PHE A 142 -7.21 5.70 -6.13
N GLY A 143 -6.95 5.33 -4.88
CA GLY A 143 -6.71 3.94 -4.53
C GLY A 143 -5.38 3.37 -5.02
N ILE A 144 -4.41 4.20 -5.40
CA ILE A 144 -3.11 3.75 -5.92
C ILE A 144 -2.24 3.20 -4.77
N GLU A 145 -2.61 2.01 -4.28
CA GLU A 145 -1.82 1.19 -3.36
C GLU A 145 -0.89 0.23 -4.13
N SER A 146 -0.38 -0.84 -3.51
CA SER A 146 0.41 -1.85 -4.23
C SER A 146 -0.44 -2.51 -5.33
N PRO A 147 0.09 -2.70 -6.55
CA PRO A 147 1.49 -2.56 -6.99
C PRO A 147 1.83 -1.20 -7.66
N GLY A 148 1.31 -0.08 -7.17
CA GLY A 148 1.39 1.26 -7.78
C GLY A 148 2.80 1.79 -8.06
N LEU A 149 3.80 1.40 -7.25
CA LEU A 149 5.20 1.72 -7.54
C LEU A 149 5.69 0.97 -8.78
N THR A 150 5.44 -0.34 -8.84
CA THR A 150 5.82 -1.20 -9.97
C THR A 150 5.10 -0.80 -11.25
N SER A 151 3.84 -0.38 -11.17
CA SER A 151 3.05 0.06 -12.31
C SER A 151 3.15 1.56 -12.61
N SER A 152 4.03 2.31 -11.93
CA SER A 152 4.10 3.77 -12.02
C SER A 152 4.27 4.31 -13.45
N LEU A 153 5.16 3.70 -14.25
CA LEU A 153 5.36 4.10 -15.65
C LEU A 153 4.14 3.79 -16.52
N ALA A 154 3.53 2.62 -16.36
CA ALA A 154 2.31 2.26 -17.08
C ALA A 154 1.12 3.16 -16.71
N ILE A 155 1.01 3.54 -15.44
CA ILE A 155 0.03 4.53 -14.98
C ILE A 155 0.29 5.88 -15.66
N ALA A 156 1.55 6.33 -15.70
CA ALA A 156 1.91 7.60 -16.35
C ALA A 156 1.55 7.59 -17.84
N ASP A 157 1.86 6.52 -18.57
CA ASP A 157 1.50 6.36 -19.98
C ASP A 157 -0.01 6.38 -20.19
N HIS A 158 -0.76 5.68 -19.35
CA HIS A 158 -2.23 5.65 -19.39
C HIS A 158 -2.84 7.03 -19.13
N VAL A 159 -2.29 7.79 -18.18
CA VAL A 159 -2.72 9.17 -17.89
C VAL A 159 -2.36 10.11 -19.05
N ALA A 160 -1.16 9.99 -19.62
CA ALA A 160 -0.73 10.81 -20.75
C ALA A 160 -1.63 10.59 -21.98
N GLN A 161 -2.02 9.35 -22.26
CA GLN A 161 -2.94 9.02 -23.35
C GLN A 161 -4.33 9.63 -23.14
N ARG A 162 -4.83 9.67 -21.90
CA ARG A 162 -6.13 10.28 -21.57
C ARG A 162 -6.14 11.80 -21.63
N LEU A 163 -4.99 12.44 -21.38
CA LEU A 163 -4.81 13.88 -21.48
C LEU A 163 -4.45 14.36 -22.90
N ALA A 164 -4.02 13.44 -23.78
CA ALA A 164 -3.63 13.80 -25.13
C ALA A 164 -4.83 14.44 -25.87
N PRO A 165 -4.60 15.54 -26.62
CA PRO A 165 -5.64 16.10 -27.49
C PRO A 165 -6.14 15.01 -28.42
N LYS A 166 -7.46 14.84 -28.54
CA LYS A 166 -8.02 13.99 -29.59
C LYS A 166 -7.53 14.53 -30.92
N ALA A 167 -6.79 13.72 -31.69
CA ALA A 167 -6.43 14.08 -33.06
C ALA A 167 -7.74 14.34 -33.82
N GLY A 168 -7.89 15.58 -34.30
CA GLY A 168 -9.05 16.02 -35.08
C GLY A 168 -9.07 15.44 -36.48
#